data_AF-A0A7L8S6V4-F1
#
_entry.id   AF-A0A7L8S6V4-F1
#
_cell.length_a   1.000
_cell.length_b   1.000
_cell.length_c   1.000
_cell.angle_alpha   90.00
_cell.angle_beta   90.00
_cell.angle_gamma   90.00
#
_symmetry.space_group_name_H-M   'P 1'
#
loop_
_entity.id
_entity.type
_entity.pdbx_description
1 polymer ?
#
loop_
_entity_poly.entity_id
_entity_poly.type
_entity_poly.pdbx_seq_one_letter_code
_entity_poly.pdbx_strand_id
1 'polypeptide(L)' 'MNYREAQEHLRGRGILMSKRDGRIRLNYSGGGEETAYYALDLDDAIEAGVRMGRSRQPMPNWFTVKPPKSSTGT' A
#
# COMPACT_ATOMS: atom_id res chain seq x y z
N MET A 1 -6.54 -2.59 15.36
CA MET A 1 -5.88 -1.29 15.17
C MET A 1 -6.85 -0.38 14.44
N ASN A 2 -7.12 0.82 14.94
CA ASN A 2 -7.98 1.78 14.27
C ASN A 2 -7.19 2.59 13.21
N TYR A 3 -7.90 3.37 12.40
CA TYR A 3 -7.29 4.14 11.30
C TYR A 3 -6.16 5.06 11.77
N ARG A 4 -6.30 5.71 12.92
CA ARG A 4 -5.28 6.62 13.46
C ARG A 4 -4.04 5.86 13.90
N GLU A 5 -4.22 4.77 14.63
CA GLU A 5 -3.11 3.89 15.06
C GLU A 5 -2.36 3.32 13.85
N ALA A 6 -3.09 2.89 12.82
CA ALA A 6 -2.50 2.41 11.57
C ALA A 6 -1.70 3.50 10.85
N GLN A 7 -2.21 4.73 10.84
CA GLN A 7 -1.52 5.86 10.23
C GLN A 7 -0.20 6.16 10.94
N GLU A 8 -0.19 6.16 12.28
CA GLU A 8 1.02 6.38 13.07
C GLU A 8 2.02 5.21 12.92
N HIS A 9 1.51 3.97 12.91
CA HIS A 9 2.30 2.78 12.69
C HIS A 9 3.01 2.77 11.34
N LEU A 10 2.31 3.15 10.27
CA LEU A 10 2.86 3.25 8.91
C LEU A 10 3.80 4.46 8.75
N ARG A 11 3.50 5.58 9.41
CA ARG A 11 4.36 6.77 9.40
C ARG A 11 5.74 6.49 9.99
N GLY A 12 5.83 5.70 11.05
CA GLY A 12 7.12 5.24 11.61
C GLY A 12 7.96 4.41 10.62
N ARG A 13 7.35 3.92 9.53
CA ARG A 13 7.99 3.16 8.45
C ARG A 13 8.21 3.97 7.17
N GLY A 14 7.97 5.29 7.22
CA GLY A 14 8.09 6.18 6.07
C GLY A 14 6.93 6.09 5.07
N ILE A 15 5.80 5.50 5.48
CA ILE A 15 4.59 5.39 4.68
C ILE A 15 3.52 6.35 5.20
N LEU A 16 2.95 7.14 4.29
CA LEU A 16 1.84 8.02 4.54
C LEU A 16 0.53 7.32 4.16
N MET A 17 -0.45 7.36 5.04
CA MET A 17 -1.79 6.84 4.81
C MET A 17 -2.80 7.99 4.79
N SER A 18 -3.66 8.04 3.78
CA SER A 18 -4.74 9.03 3.64
C SER A 18 -5.99 8.40 3.02
N LYS A 19 -7.15 9.04 3.16
CA LYS A 19 -8.38 8.63 2.46
C LYS A 19 -8.50 9.42 1.16
N ARG A 20 -8.83 8.73 0.07
CA ARG A 20 -9.06 9.35 -1.25
C ARG A 20 -10.08 8.54 -2.03
N ASP A 21 -11.14 9.20 -2.51
CA ASP A 21 -12.19 8.60 -3.35
C ASP A 21 -12.79 7.31 -2.76
N GLY A 22 -13.03 7.29 -1.45
CA GLY A 22 -13.58 6.13 -0.74
C GLY A 22 -12.59 4.98 -0.52
N ARG A 23 -11.31 5.15 -0.88
CA ARG A 23 -10.22 4.19 -0.67
C ARG A 23 -9.18 4.73 0.30
N ILE A 24 -8.35 3.82 0.81
CA ILE A 24 -7.20 4.18 1.64
C ILE A 24 -5.97 4.22 0.74
N ARG A 25 -5.42 5.42 0.54
CA ARG A 25 -4.20 5.65 -0.21
C ARG A 25 -3.00 5.52 0.72
N LEU A 26 -2.04 4.70 0.33
CA LEU A 26 -0.72 4.58 0.93
C LEU A 26 0.32 5.14 -0.02
N ASN A 27 1.32 5.82 0.51
CA ASN A 27 2.42 6.34 -0.29
C ASN A 27 3.71 6.44 0.50
N TYR A 28 4.84 6.50 -0.17
CA TYR A 28 6.10 6.87 0.48
C TYR A 28 6.07 8.33 0.92
N SER A 29 6.77 8.65 2.01
CA SER A 29 7.02 10.04 2.39
C SER A 29 7.81 10.74 1.28
N GLY A 30 7.20 11.74 0.64
CA GLY A 30 7.75 12.42 -0.55
C GLY A 30 7.48 11.71 -1.88
N GLY A 31 6.75 10.59 -1.88
CA GLY A 31 6.34 9.87 -3.08
C GLY A 31 5.20 10.56 -3.84
N GLY A 32 5.21 10.42 -5.17
CA GLY A 32 4.17 10.92 -6.08
C GLY A 32 2.97 9.97 -6.18
N GLU A 33 2.03 10.26 -7.08
CA GLU A 33 0.89 9.37 -7.32
C GLU A 33 1.30 8.02 -7.94
N GLU A 34 2.40 7.99 -8.69
CA GLU A 34 2.94 6.80 -9.36
C GLU A 34 3.39 5.69 -8.38
N THR A 35 3.74 6.04 -7.15
CA THR A 35 4.15 5.09 -6.11
C THR A 35 3.05 4.84 -5.07
N ALA A 36 1.84 5.35 -5.31
CA ALA A 36 0.73 5.20 -4.40
C ALA A 36 0.03 3.83 -4.56
N TYR A 37 -0.26 3.19 -3.44
CA TYR A 37 -1.10 2.00 -3.36
C TYR A 37 -2.49 2.39 -2.84
N TYR A 38 -3.55 1.78 -3.36
CA TYR A 38 -4.92 2.06 -2.95
C TYR A 38 -5.56 0.78 -2.41
N ALA A 39 -5.74 0.76 -1.09
CA ALA A 39 -6.42 -0.30 -0.38
C ALA A 39 -7.94 -0.03 -0.31
N LEU A 40 -8.72 -1.11 -0.29
CA LEU A 40 -10.17 -1.04 -0.16
C LEU A 40 -10.62 -0.94 1.30
N ASP A 41 -9.82 -1.48 2.22
CA ASP A 41 -10.10 -1.51 3.65
C ASP A 41 -8.80 -1.34 4.47
N LEU A 42 -8.98 -1.23 5.79
CA LEU A 42 -7.89 -0.91 6.70
C LEU A 42 -6.89 -2.07 6.87
N ASP A 43 -7.34 -3.31 6.76
CA ASP A 43 -6.48 -4.48 6.96
C ASP A 43 -5.50 -4.62 5.77
N ASP A 44 -6.04 -4.53 4.55
CA ASP A 44 -5.26 -4.43 3.31
C ASP A 44 -4.28 -3.24 3.34
N ALA A 45 -4.73 -2.09 3.86
CA ALA A 45 -3.88 -0.91 3.99
C ALA A 45 -2.68 -1.14 4.94
N ILE A 46 -2.89 -1.82 6.06
CA ILE A 46 -1.82 -2.13 7.02
C ILE A 46 -0.84 -3.13 6.42
N GLU A 47 -1.33 -4.22 5.83
CA GLU A 47 -0.48 -5.24 5.21
C GLU A 47 0.39 -4.64 4.10
N ALA A 48 -0.23 -3.91 3.18
CA ALA A 48 0.46 -3.27 2.07
C ALA A 48 1.47 -2.22 2.57
N GLY A 49 1.09 -1.38 3.54
CA GLY A 49 1.97 -0.34 4.08
C GLY A 49 3.19 -0.91 4.80
N VAL A 50 3.03 -2.02 5.54
CA VAL A 50 4.17 -2.70 6.17
C VAL A 50 5.12 -3.29 5.12
N ARG A 51 4.60 -3.87 4.04
CA ARG A 51 5.41 -4.36 2.92
C ARG A 51 6.15 -3.21 2.22
N MET A 52 5.46 -2.12 1.90
CA MET A 52 6.06 -0.93 1.28
C MET A 52 7.21 -0.35 2.12
N GLY A 53 7.02 -0.26 3.45
CA GLY A 53 8.03 0.29 4.36
C GLY A 53 9.25 -0.61 4.56
N ARG A 54 9.12 -1.93 4.37
CA ARG A 54 10.26 -2.88 4.37
C ARG A 54 11.10 -2.75 3.11
N SER A 55 10.48 -2.42 1.98
CA SER A 55 11.12 -2.31 0.67
C SER A 55 11.84 -0.98 0.42
N ARG A 56 12.55 -0.44 1.41
CA ARG A 56 13.44 0.73 1.21
C ARG A 56 14.74 0.38 0.46
N GLN A 57 14.81 -0.82 -0.11
CA GLN A 57 15.71 -1.23 -1.20
C GLN A 57 14.99 -0.97 -2.53
N PRO A 58 15.67 -0.56 -3.61
CA PRO A 58 15.04 -0.36 -4.91
C PRO A 58 14.25 -1.63 -5.27
N MET A 59 12.93 -1.49 -5.39
CA MET A 59 12.03 -2.62 -5.61
C MET A 59 12.45 -3.35 -6.90
N PRO A 60 12.70 -4.67 -6.88
CA PRO A 60 12.98 -5.40 -8.09
C PRO A 60 11.76 -5.40 -9.01
N ASN A 61 12.04 -5.33 -10.32
CA ASN A 61 11.16 -5.12 -11.47
C ASN A 61 9.99 -6.12 -11.68
N TRP A 62 9.59 -6.91 -10.68
CA TRP A 62 8.47 -7.84 -10.77
C TRP A 62 7.16 -7.27 -10.19
N PHE A 63 7.18 -6.07 -9.60
CA PHE A 63 6.00 -5.43 -9.00
C PHE A 63 5.07 -4.72 -10.00
N THR A 64 5.44 -4.68 -11.28
CA THR A 64 4.63 -4.15 -12.39
C THR A 64 3.68 -5.18 -13.02
N VAL A 65 3.72 -6.45 -12.62
CA VAL A 65 2.69 -7.42 -13.03
C VAL A 65 1.54 -7.43 -12.02
N LYS A 66 0.43 -6.76 -12.38
CA LYS A 66 -0.88 -7.14 -11.84
C LYS A 66 -1.04 -8.65 -11.99
N PRO A 67 -1.50 -9.40 -10.98
CA PRO A 67 -1.83 -10.80 -11.19
C PRO A 67 -2.91 -10.89 -12.29
N PRO A 68 -2.79 -11.82 -13.25
CA PRO A 68 -3.93 -12.11 -14.11
C PRO A 68 -5.09 -12.55 -13.21
N LYS A 69 -6.22 -11.85 -13.32
CA LYS A 69 -7.46 -12.35 -12.74
C LYS A 69 -7.89 -13.59 -13.52
N SER A 70 -8.31 -14.59 -12.76
CA SER A 70 -9.12 -15.75 -13.14
C SER A 70 -8.36 -17.00 -13.56
N SER A 71 -8.31 -17.96 -12.64
CA SER A 71 -8.45 -19.39 -12.97
C SER A 71 -9.92 -19.77 -12.80
N THR A 72 -10.57 -20.07 -13.93
CA THR A 72 -11.77 -20.90 -14.10
C THR A 72 -11.70 -21.25 -15.60
N GLY A 73 -11.39 -22.46 -16.03
CA GLY A 73 -11.90 -23.76 -15.61
C GLY A 73 -12.72 -24.30 -16.78
N THR A 74 -12.13 -25.17 -17.59
CA THR A 74 -12.82 -26.24 -18.36
C THR A 74 -11.79 -27.28 -18.75
#